data_AF-A0A0G0UC03-F1
#
_entry.id   AF-A0A0G0UC03-F1
#
_cell.length_a   1.000
_cell.length_b   1.000
_cell.length_c   1.000
_cell.angle_alpha   90.00
_cell.angle_beta   90.00
_cell.angle_gamma   90.00
#
_symmetry.space_group_name_H-M   'P 1'
#
loop_
_entity.id
_entity.type
_entity.pdbx_description
1 polymer ?
#
loop_
_entity_poly.entity_id
_entity_poly.type
_entity_poly.pdbx_seq_one_letter_code
_entity_poly.pdbx_strand_id
1 'polypeptide(L)'
;MTNIQRNLTQVISISLPKPVAQKLEKERTARGQSRSAYITSLINQVAEEARWQRIYKKGAETAAKFKITSEEDIDKILHAS
;
A
#
# COMPACT_ATOMS: atom_id res chain seq x y z
N MET A 1 8.66 -15.52 20.75
CA MET A 1 7.23 -15.27 21.07
C MET A 1 6.97 -13.79 20.91
N THR A 2 6.02 -13.39 20.06
CA THR A 2 5.69 -11.96 19.86
C THR A 2 4.91 -11.47 21.06
N ASN A 3 5.48 -10.51 21.81
CA ASN A 3 4.84 -9.94 22.99
C ASN A 3 3.62 -9.12 22.55
N ILE A 4 2.41 -9.60 22.86
CA ILE A 4 1.16 -8.88 22.57
C ILE A 4 1.07 -7.73 23.58
N GLN A 5 1.51 -6.54 23.17
CA GLN A 5 1.33 -5.32 23.97
C GLN A 5 -0.15 -4.91 23.89
N ARG A 6 -0.91 -5.23 24.94
CA ARG A 6 -2.37 -5.06 24.98
C ARG A 6 -2.85 -3.62 24.75
N ASN A 7 -2.01 -2.61 24.95
CA ASN A 7 -2.35 -1.20 24.69
C ASN A 7 -2.18 -0.79 23.22
N LEU A 8 -1.47 -1.57 22.40
CA LEU A 8 -1.20 -1.25 20.98
C LEU A 8 -1.80 -2.27 20.01
N THR A 9 -2.34 -3.38 20.53
CA THR A 9 -2.80 -4.51 19.70
C THR A 9 -4.23 -4.90 20.07
N GLN A 10 -5.10 -4.95 19.07
CA GLN A 10 -6.47 -5.43 19.20
C GLN A 10 -6.58 -6.83 18.58
N VAL A 11 -7.13 -7.78 19.35
CA VAL A 11 -7.45 -9.11 18.83
C VAL A 11 -8.76 -9.05 18.06
N ILE A 12 -8.76 -9.56 16.83
CA ILE A 12 -9.95 -9.66 15.99
C ILE A 12 -10.27 -11.13 15.71
N SER A 13 -11.55 -11.45 15.57
CA SER A 13 -12.02 -12.73 15.08
C SER A 13 -12.64 -12.52 13.71
N ILE A 14 -12.19 -13.28 12.71
CA ILE A 14 -12.65 -13.16 11.33
C ILE A 14 -13.02 -14.54 10.78
N SER A 15 -14.11 -14.59 10.01
CA SER A 15 -14.48 -15.77 9.23
C SER A 15 -14.15 -15.52 7.76
N LEU A 16 -13.49 -16.49 7.14
CA LEU A 16 -13.11 -16.45 5.73
C LEU A 16 -13.68 -17.67 5.00
N PRO A 17 -14.05 -17.54 3.71
CA PRO A 17 -14.33 -18.70 2.89
C PRO A 17 -13.17 -19.70 2.94
N LYS A 18 -13.46 -21.00 3.01
CA LYS A 18 -12.42 -22.05 3.11
C LYS A 18 -11.31 -21.91 2.07
N PRO A 19 -11.59 -21.64 0.78
CA PRO A 19 -10.54 -21.47 -0.22
C PRO A 19 -9.62 -20.28 0.06
N VAL A 20 -10.17 -19.19 0.60
CA VAL A 20 -9.42 -17.98 0.96
C VAL A 20 -8.53 -18.24 2.16
N ALA A 21 -9.05 -18.92 3.18
CA ALA A 21 -8.27 -19.31 4.35
C ALA A 21 -7.09 -20.20 3.95
N GLN A 22 -7.30 -21.20 3.09
CA GLN A 22 -6.23 -22.08 2.59
C GLN A 22 -5.16 -21.30 1.81
N LYS A 23 -5.58 -20.36 0.95
CA LYS A 23 -4.66 -19.49 0.22
C LYS A 23 -3.82 -18.63 1.17
N LEU A 24 -4.45 -18.01 2.17
CA LEU A 24 -3.77 -17.22 3.19
C LEU A 24 -2.68 -18.05 3.90
N GLU A 25 -3.00 -19.29 4.27
CA GLU A 25 -2.07 -20.19 4.93
C GLU A 25 -0.86 -20.57 4.07
N LYS A 26 -1.10 -20.83 2.77
CA LYS A 26 -0.04 -21.13 1.81
C LYS A 26 0.91 -19.94 1.64
N GLU A 27 0.36 -18.76 1.37
CA GLU A 27 1.13 -17.55 1.07
C GLU A 27 1.95 -17.07 2.28
N ARG A 28 1.35 -17.03 3.48
CA ARG A 28 2.10 -16.61 4.68
C ARG A 28 3.25 -17.57 4.98
N THR A 29 3.07 -18.87 4.73
CA THR A 29 4.07 -19.91 5.02
C THR A 29 5.22 -19.80 4.05
N ALA A 30 4.94 -19.61 2.76
CA ALA A 30 5.97 -19.34 1.75
C ALA A 30 6.83 -18.11 2.08
N ARG A 31 6.26 -17.13 2.80
CA ARG A 31 6.94 -15.89 3.23
C ARG A 31 7.54 -15.98 4.64
N GLY A 32 7.40 -17.11 5.35
CA GLY A 32 7.86 -17.26 6.73
C GLY A 32 7.14 -16.35 7.75
N GLN A 33 5.92 -15.91 7.45
CA GLN A 33 5.19 -14.92 8.24
C GLN A 33 4.12 -15.57 9.14
N SER A 34 3.89 -14.92 10.30
CA SER A 34 2.72 -15.20 11.12
C SER A 34 1.43 -14.73 10.42
N ARG A 35 0.27 -15.25 10.84
CA ARG A 35 -1.04 -14.81 10.31
C ARG A 35 -1.25 -13.31 10.50
N SER A 36 -0.96 -12.79 11.70
CA SER A 36 -1.13 -11.36 12.00
C SER A 36 -0.19 -10.49 11.16
N ALA A 37 1.08 -10.89 10.99
CA ALA A 37 2.04 -10.14 10.17
C ALA A 37 1.62 -10.11 8.69
N TYR A 38 1.19 -11.25 8.14
CA TYR A 38 0.75 -11.31 6.76
C TYR A 38 -0.53 -10.50 6.53
N ILE A 39 -1.55 -10.64 7.39
CA ILE A 39 -2.79 -9.85 7.30
C ILE A 39 -2.48 -8.35 7.41
N THR A 40 -1.60 -7.94 8.34
CA THR A 40 -1.18 -6.54 8.47
C THR A 40 -0.51 -6.03 7.19
N SER A 41 0.34 -6.84 6.56
CA SER A 41 1.00 -6.46 5.31
C SER A 41 0.00 -6.25 4.16
N LEU A 42 -1.05 -7.07 4.07
CA LEU A 42 -2.09 -6.94 3.06
C LEU A 42 -2.90 -5.65 3.28
N ILE A 43 -3.25 -5.33 4.52
CA ILE A 43 -3.97 -4.09 4.86
C ILE A 43 -3.12 -2.86 4.50
N ASN A 44 -1.84 -2.87 4.85
CA ASN A 44 -0.93 -1.78 4.52
C ASN A 44 -0.74 -1.63 3.00
N GLN A 45 -0.70 -2.72 2.25
CA GLN A 45 -0.59 -2.68 0.80
C GLN A 45 -1.81 -1.99 0.16
N VAL A 46 -3.03 -2.29 0.65
CA VAL A 46 -4.26 -1.61 0.18
C VAL A 46 -4.21 -0.10 0.50
N ALA A 47 -3.72 0.28 1.68
CA ALA A 47 -3.57 1.69 2.04
C ALA A 47 -2.55 2.42 1.16
N GLU A 48 -1.42 1.78 0.85
CA GLU A 48 -0.39 2.33 -0.03
C GLU A 48 -0.88 2.45 -1.48
N GLU A 49 -1.64 1.48 -1.99
CA GLU A 49 -2.24 1.56 -3.32
C GLU A 49 -3.20 2.75 -3.43
N ALA A 50 -4.06 2.96 -2.43
CA ALA A 50 -4.94 4.13 -2.37
C ALA A 50 -4.14 5.45 -2.32
N ARG A 51 -3.00 5.48 -1.62
CA ARG A 51 -2.11 6.65 -1.58
C ARG A 51 -1.49 6.92 -2.95
N TRP A 52 -0.98 5.88 -3.61
CA TRP A 52 -0.39 5.99 -4.95
C TRP A 52 -1.39 6.48 -5.98
N GLN A 53 -2.64 5.99 -5.95
CA GLN A 53 -3.70 6.48 -6.84
C GLN A 53 -3.96 7.99 -6.67
N ARG A 54 -3.92 8.50 -5.43
CA ARG A 54 -4.07 9.95 -5.17
C ARG A 54 -2.87 10.75 -5.70
N ILE A 55 -1.65 10.27 -5.48
CA ILE A 55 -0.43 10.92 -5.97
C ILE A 55 -0.45 10.98 -7.50
N TYR A 56 -0.79 9.86 -8.14
CA TYR A 56 -0.90 9.77 -9.59
C TYR A 56 -1.91 10.78 -10.15
N LYS A 57 -3.12 10.81 -9.57
CA LYS A 57 -4.16 11.78 -9.96
C LYS A 57 -3.68 13.23 -9.82
N LYS A 58 -3.08 13.57 -8.68
CA LYS A 58 -2.52 14.92 -8.44
C LYS A 58 -1.42 15.25 -9.44
N GLY A 59 -0.56 14.28 -9.77
CA GLY A 59 0.49 14.42 -10.77
C GLY A 59 -0.09 14.74 -12.15
N ALA A 60 -1.11 13.98 -12.58
CA ALA A 60 -1.79 14.19 -13.85
C ALA A 60 -2.49 15.58 -13.92
N GLU A 61 -3.18 15.99 -12.85
CA GLU A 61 -3.80 17.32 -12.76
C GLU A 61 -2.75 18.44 -12.82
N THR A 62 -1.61 18.25 -12.15
CA THR A 62 -0.50 19.22 -12.15
C THR A 62 0.13 19.31 -13.54
N ALA A 63 0.41 18.17 -14.18
CA ALA A 63 0.95 18.13 -15.53
C ALA A 63 0.00 18.82 -16.53
N ALA A 64 -1.30 18.58 -16.44
CA ALA A 64 -2.29 19.26 -17.27
C ALA A 64 -2.32 20.78 -17.02
N LYS A 65 -2.32 21.21 -15.74
CA LYS A 65 -2.30 22.63 -15.36
C LYS A 65 -1.09 23.38 -15.91
N PHE A 66 0.08 22.74 -15.85
CA PHE A 66 1.35 23.34 -16.30
C PHE A 66 1.73 22.96 -17.74
N LYS A 67 0.84 22.24 -18.45
CA LYS A 67 1.07 21.73 -19.82
C LYS A 67 2.39 20.94 -19.96
N ILE A 68 2.78 20.23 -18.90
CA ILE A 68 3.98 19.39 -18.89
C ILE A 68 3.67 18.14 -19.69
N THR A 69 4.35 17.96 -20.81
CA THR A 69 4.19 16.80 -21.69
C THR A 69 5.50 16.03 -21.90
N SER A 70 6.63 16.63 -21.51
CA SER A 70 7.96 16.05 -21.62
C SER A 70 8.82 16.43 -20.41
N GLU A 71 9.96 15.75 -20.25
CA GLU A 71 10.98 16.12 -19.25
C GLU A 71 11.57 17.51 -19.51
N GLU A 72 11.64 17.91 -20.78
CA GLU A 72 12.15 19.24 -21.19
C GLU A 72 11.24 20.38 -20.71
N ASP A 73 9.93 20.13 -20.58
CA ASP A 73 8.99 21.09 -19.99
C ASP A 73 9.22 21.24 -18.47
N ILE A 74 9.69 20.19 -17.80
CA ILE A 74 10.06 20.23 -16.38
C ILE A 74 11.33 21.05 -16.19
N ASP A 75 12.33 20.84 -17.04
CA ASP A 75 13.60 21.58 -17.02
C ASP A 75 13.37 23.08 -17.23
N LYS A 76 12.47 23.46 -18.15
CA LYS A 76 12.07 24.86 -18.34
C LYS A 76 11.45 25.46 -17.08
N ILE A 77 10.68 24.70 -16.31
CA ILE A 77 10.09 25.18 -15.03
C ILE A 77 11.17 25.31 -13.95
N LEU A 78 12.10 24.36 -13.86
CA LEU A 78 13.17 24.36 -12.85
C LEU A 78 14.23 25.43 -13.09
N HIS A 79 14.49 25.75 -14.36
CA HIS A 79 15.52 26.70 -14.79
C HIS A 79 14.96 28.03 -15.31
N ALA A 80 13.64 28.25 -15.23
CA ALA A 80 13.05 29.57 -15.40
C ALA A 80 13.37 30.42 -14.15
N SER A 81 14.57 31.00 -14.13
CA SER A 81 15.00 32.03 -13.18
C SER A 81 15.47 33.26 -13.95
#